data_AF-A0A8J7BJT4-F1
#
_entry.id   AF-A0A8J7BJT4-F1
#
_cell.length_a   1.000
_cell.length_b   1.000
_cell.length_c   1.000
_cell.angle_alpha   90.00
_cell.angle_beta   90.00
_cell.angle_gamma   90.00
#
_symmetry.space_group_name_H-M   'P 1'
#
loop_
_entity.id
_entity.type
_entity.pdbx_description
1 polymer ?
#
loop_
_entity_poly.entity_id
_entity_poly.type
_entity_poly.pdbx_seq_one_letter_code
_entity_poly.pdbx_strand_id
1 'polypeptide(L)'
;DFTYQEYLKFDEPLSWLKATSVTAGLALFTGITQQPPLRSLLQPLLPQPGDGPSEQTMNEGWFSCELVGTATDGRKVRGLIRDQGDPGNRATVKFICESALSLALQSNELPGGPTRGGILTPATGLGEVLIERLRRTGMTLAISP
;
A
#
# COMPACT_ATOMS: atom_id res chain seq x y z
N ASP A 1 21.24 8.55 -9.98
CA ASP A 1 20.10 8.09 -10.79
C ASP A 1 19.14 7.28 -9.93
N PHE A 2 17.86 7.64 -9.91
CA PHE A 2 16.80 6.87 -9.25
C PHE A 2 16.20 5.90 -10.27
N THR A 3 16.11 4.62 -9.93
CA THR A 3 15.49 3.59 -10.78
C THR A 3 14.36 2.94 -9.99
N TYR A 4 13.16 2.92 -10.58
CA TYR A 4 11.99 2.25 -10.04
C TYR A 4 11.62 1.08 -10.95
N GLN A 5 11.37 -0.08 -10.34
CA GLN A 5 10.90 -1.26 -11.03
C GLN A 5 9.85 -1.95 -10.17
N GLU A 6 8.75 -2.34 -10.79
CA GLU A 6 7.66 -3.09 -10.17
C GLU A 6 7.55 -4.46 -10.83
N TYR A 7 7.35 -5.50 -10.04
CA TYR A 7 7.21 -6.87 -10.53
C TYR A 7 6.34 -7.70 -9.60
N LEU A 8 5.63 -8.68 -10.18
CA LEU A 8 4.96 -9.74 -9.45
C LEU A 8 5.91 -10.93 -9.31
N LYS A 9 6.14 -11.37 -8.09
CA LYS A 9 6.94 -12.57 -7.79
C LYS A 9 6.02 -13.75 -7.53
N PHE A 10 6.38 -14.91 -8.08
CA PHE A 10 5.72 -16.18 -7.82
C PHE A 10 6.67 -17.12 -7.08
N ASP A 11 6.19 -17.75 -6.02
CA ASP A 11 6.99 -18.70 -5.26
C ASP A 11 6.99 -20.09 -5.90
N GLU A 12 8.10 -20.81 -5.67
CA GLU A 12 8.29 -22.20 -6.08
C GLU A 12 7.33 -23.17 -5.34
N PRO A 13 7.07 -24.36 -5.90
CA PRO A 13 7.49 -24.86 -7.22
C PRO A 13 6.68 -24.25 -8.38
N LEU A 14 7.22 -24.38 -9.60
CA LEU A 14 6.58 -24.00 -10.87
C LEU A 14 6.34 -22.48 -11.03
N SER A 15 7.21 -21.67 -10.44
CA SER A 15 7.14 -20.20 -10.54
C SER A 15 7.03 -19.71 -11.98
N TRP A 16 7.81 -20.30 -12.90
CA TRP A 16 7.82 -19.96 -14.33
C TRP A 16 6.51 -20.25 -15.03
N LEU A 17 5.81 -21.34 -14.68
CA LEU A 17 4.50 -21.67 -15.23
C LEU A 17 3.47 -20.65 -14.74
N LYS A 18 3.42 -20.37 -13.43
CA LYS A 18 2.51 -19.37 -12.85
C LYS A 18 2.72 -18.00 -13.49
N ALA A 19 3.97 -17.57 -13.62
CA ALA A 19 4.33 -16.29 -14.25
C ALA A 19 3.90 -16.25 -15.72
N THR A 20 4.18 -17.30 -16.49
CA THR A 20 3.76 -17.41 -17.90
C THR A 20 2.25 -17.38 -18.04
N SER A 21 1.52 -18.10 -17.18
CA SER A 21 0.07 -18.15 -17.19
C SER A 21 -0.56 -16.79 -16.90
N VAL A 22 -0.09 -16.07 -15.88
CA VAL A 22 -0.58 -14.72 -15.57
C VAL A 22 -0.27 -13.75 -16.70
N THR A 23 0.93 -13.83 -17.28
CA THR A 23 1.35 -12.97 -18.40
C THR A 23 0.48 -13.20 -19.64
N ALA A 24 0.29 -14.47 -20.02
CA ALA A 24 -0.55 -14.84 -21.16
C ALA A 24 -2.02 -14.45 -20.91
N GLY A 25 -2.53 -14.69 -19.70
CA GLY A 25 -3.90 -14.32 -19.32
C GLY A 25 -4.13 -12.81 -19.41
N LEU A 26 -3.19 -12.00 -18.94
CA LEU A 26 -3.28 -10.55 -19.03
C LEU A 26 -3.21 -10.07 -20.49
N ALA A 27 -2.31 -10.64 -21.30
CA ALA A 27 -2.21 -10.31 -22.72
C ALA A 27 -3.49 -10.67 -23.51
N LEU A 28 -4.11 -11.80 -23.18
CA LEU A 28 -5.40 -12.20 -23.75
C LEU A 28 -6.51 -11.24 -23.31
N PHE A 29 -6.58 -10.92 -22.01
CA PHE A 29 -7.58 -9.99 -21.48
C PHE A 29 -7.47 -8.60 -22.14
N THR A 30 -6.27 -8.06 -22.28
CA THR A 30 -6.05 -6.78 -22.97
C THR A 30 -6.41 -6.87 -24.46
N GLY A 31 -6.05 -7.96 -25.13
CA GLY A 31 -6.46 -8.20 -26.52
C GLY A 31 -7.98 -8.24 -26.70
N ILE A 32 -8.70 -8.93 -25.80
CA ILE A 32 -10.17 -9.05 -25.85
C ILE A 32 -10.83 -7.69 -25.61
N THR A 33 -10.35 -6.91 -24.63
CA THR A 33 -10.93 -5.60 -24.30
C THR A 33 -10.70 -4.53 -25.37
N GLN A 34 -9.73 -4.71 -26.27
CA GLN A 34 -9.53 -3.84 -27.44
C GLN A 34 -10.55 -4.09 -28.55
N GLN A 35 -11.25 -5.24 -28.55
CA GLN A 35 -12.25 -5.57 -29.55
C GLN A 35 -13.65 -5.14 -29.05
N PRO A 36 -14.32 -4.15 -29.67
CA PRO A 36 -15.60 -3.61 -29.19
C PRO A 36 -16.72 -4.63 -28.94
N PRO A 37 -16.99 -5.63 -29.81
CA PRO A 37 -18.07 -6.58 -29.56
C PRO A 37 -17.79 -7.49 -28.36
N LEU A 38 -16.53 -7.88 -28.17
CA LEU A 38 -16.11 -8.73 -27.06
C LEU A 38 -16.06 -7.96 -25.74
N ARG A 39 -15.60 -6.71 -25.76
CA ARG A 39 -15.64 -5.81 -24.61
C ARG A 39 -17.06 -5.62 -24.08
N SER A 40 -18.03 -5.40 -24.97
CA SER A 40 -19.44 -5.20 -24.59
C SER A 40 -20.02 -6.42 -23.87
N LEU A 41 -19.61 -7.63 -24.28
CA LEU A 41 -20.02 -8.88 -23.62
C LEU A 41 -19.41 -9.06 -22.22
N LEU A 42 -18.17 -8.59 -22.01
CA LEU A 42 -17.47 -8.69 -20.72
C LEU A 42 -17.87 -7.61 -19.72
N GLN A 43 -18.25 -6.43 -20.20
CA GLN A 43 -18.52 -5.25 -19.36
C GLN A 43 -19.52 -5.49 -18.21
N PRO A 44 -20.63 -6.26 -18.37
CA PRO A 44 -21.57 -6.52 -17.28
C PRO A 44 -21.01 -7.41 -16.15
N LEU A 45 -19.92 -8.14 -16.41
CA LEU A 45 -19.29 -9.03 -15.43
C LEU A 45 -18.19 -8.35 -14.61
N LEU A 46 -17.77 -7.15 -15.02
CA LEU A 46 -16.73 -6.38 -14.35
C LEU A 46 -17.35 -5.46 -13.28
N PRO A 47 -16.63 -5.16 -12.18
CA PRO A 47 -17.07 -4.16 -11.20
C PRO A 47 -17.36 -2.82 -11.89
N GLN A 48 -18.48 -2.19 -11.55
CA GLN A 48 -18.79 -0.87 -12.06
C GLN A 48 -17.93 0.18 -11.35
N PRO A 49 -17.66 1.31 -12.01
CA PRO A 49 -17.02 2.45 -11.36
C PRO A 49 -17.80 2.84 -10.09
N GLY A 50 -17.11 2.79 -8.94
CA GLY A 50 -17.69 3.13 -7.64
C GLY A 50 -18.14 1.95 -6.78
N ASP A 51 -18.18 0.72 -7.30
CA ASP A 51 -18.67 -0.44 -6.52
C ASP A 51 -17.78 -0.80 -5.33
N GLY A 52 -16.48 -0.47 -5.39
CA GLY A 52 -15.53 -0.77 -4.31
C GLY A 52 -15.45 -2.28 -3.97
N PRO A 53 -14.52 -2.68 -3.09
CA PRO A 53 -14.58 -3.99 -2.47
C PRO A 53 -15.75 -4.07 -1.47
N SER A 54 -16.29 -5.27 -1.27
CA SER A 54 -17.27 -5.51 -0.20
C SER A 54 -16.65 -5.27 1.17
N GLU A 55 -17.49 -4.99 2.18
CA GLU A 55 -17.02 -4.83 3.56
C GLU A 55 -16.26 -6.06 4.07
N GLN A 56 -16.72 -7.25 3.70
CA GLN A 56 -16.03 -8.49 4.04
C GLN A 56 -14.62 -8.53 3.43
N THR A 57 -14.49 -8.27 2.13
CA THR A 57 -13.18 -8.21 1.45
C THR A 57 -12.26 -7.15 2.09
N MET A 58 -12.82 -6.01 2.47
CA MET A 58 -12.08 -4.96 3.17
C MET A 58 -11.58 -5.42 4.54
N ASN A 59 -12.42 -6.09 5.33
CA ASN A 59 -12.12 -6.52 6.69
C ASN A 59 -11.17 -7.72 6.75
N GLU A 60 -11.31 -8.67 5.82
CA GLU A 60 -10.50 -9.88 5.73
C GLU A 60 -9.19 -9.68 4.96
N GLY A 61 -9.06 -8.55 4.27
CA GLY A 61 -7.84 -8.14 3.59
C GLY A 61 -6.69 -7.89 4.57
N TRP A 62 -5.46 -7.84 4.03
CA TRP A 62 -4.26 -7.52 4.78
C TRP A 62 -3.18 -7.02 3.82
N PHE A 63 -2.14 -6.39 4.37
CA PHE A 63 -0.94 -6.08 3.59
C PHE A 63 0.33 -6.22 4.42
N SER A 64 1.45 -6.44 3.74
CA SER A 64 2.79 -6.46 4.33
C SER A 64 3.77 -5.83 3.33
N CYS A 65 4.43 -4.77 3.74
CA CYS A 65 5.44 -4.06 2.97
C CYS A 65 6.77 -4.16 3.71
N GLU A 66 7.80 -4.67 3.02
CA GLU A 66 9.15 -4.72 3.53
C GLU A 66 10.03 -3.73 2.73
N LEU A 67 10.63 -2.79 3.45
CA LEU A 67 11.57 -1.80 2.95
C LEU A 67 12.98 -2.31 3.23
N VAL A 68 13.77 -2.62 2.20
CA VAL A 68 15.15 -3.11 2.38
C VAL A 68 16.14 -2.02 1.98
N GLY A 69 16.87 -1.49 2.95
CA GLY A 69 17.96 -0.54 2.76
C GLY A 69 19.33 -1.22 2.86
N THR A 70 20.29 -0.76 2.05
CA THR A 70 21.71 -1.11 2.20
C THR A 70 22.50 0.18 2.44
N ALA A 71 23.18 0.26 3.59
CA ALA A 71 24.02 1.39 3.96
C ALA A 71 25.32 1.41 3.14
N THR A 72 26.01 2.55 3.13
CA THR A 72 27.28 2.73 2.42
C THR A 72 28.39 1.81 2.92
N ASP A 73 28.31 1.36 4.17
CA ASP A 73 29.22 0.38 4.77
C ASP A 73 28.79 -1.08 4.56
N GLY A 74 27.75 -1.32 3.75
CA GLY A 74 27.25 -2.65 3.40
C GLY A 74 26.25 -3.25 4.40
N ARG A 75 25.97 -2.58 5.53
CA ARG A 75 24.92 -3.05 6.46
C ARG A 75 23.56 -3.04 5.79
N LYS A 76 22.77 -4.09 6.00
CA LYS A 76 21.37 -4.14 5.58
C LYS A 76 20.48 -3.67 6.73
N VAL A 77 19.37 -3.04 6.38
CA VAL A 77 18.31 -2.64 7.32
C VAL A 77 16.99 -2.98 6.67
N ARG A 78 16.07 -3.56 7.44
CA ARG A 78 14.72 -3.92 6.99
C ARG A 78 13.70 -3.13 7.78
N GLY A 79 12.81 -2.43 7.10
CA GLY A 79 11.61 -1.84 7.68
C GLY A 79 10.40 -2.71 7.33
N LEU A 80 9.59 -3.07 8.31
CA LEU A 80 8.36 -3.84 8.12
C LEU A 80 7.15 -2.97 8.47
N ILE A 81 6.23 -2.87 7.51
CA ILE A 81 4.90 -2.28 7.68
C ILE A 81 3.88 -3.37 7.40
N ARG A 82 3.03 -3.70 8.37
CA ARG A 82 1.99 -4.73 8.21
C ARG A 82 0.72 -4.34 8.95
N ASP A 83 -0.44 -4.66 8.39
CA ASP A 83 -1.72 -4.42 9.04
C ASP A 83 -2.80 -5.42 8.58
N GLN A 84 -3.87 -5.51 9.37
CA GLN A 84 -5.13 -6.15 8.99
C GLN A 84 -6.11 -5.10 8.44
N GLY A 85 -6.82 -5.49 7.39
CA GLY A 85 -7.60 -4.63 6.52
C GLY A 85 -6.94 -4.46 5.15
N ASP A 86 -7.75 -4.36 4.10
CA ASP A 86 -7.27 -4.17 2.76
C ASP A 86 -6.42 -2.88 2.62
N PRO A 87 -5.33 -2.92 1.84
CA PRO A 87 -4.44 -1.76 1.68
C PRO A 87 -5.13 -0.59 0.96
N GLY A 88 -6.14 -0.87 0.13
CA GLY A 88 -6.84 0.16 -0.65
C GLY A 88 -7.77 1.03 0.18
N ASN A 89 -8.48 0.45 1.15
CA ASN A 89 -9.52 1.15 1.92
C ASN A 89 -9.20 1.17 3.41
N ARG A 90 -9.26 0.02 4.12
CA ARG A 90 -9.16 0.03 5.59
C ARG A 90 -7.85 0.63 6.09
N ALA A 91 -6.72 0.25 5.49
CA ALA A 91 -5.43 0.82 5.84
C ALA A 91 -5.36 2.33 5.56
N THR A 92 -5.81 2.75 4.37
CA THR A 92 -5.83 4.16 3.96
C THR A 92 -6.70 5.02 4.86
N VAL A 93 -7.86 4.52 5.26
CA VAL A 93 -8.75 5.18 6.22
C VAL A 93 -8.06 5.35 7.57
N LYS A 94 -7.38 4.31 8.09
CA LYS A 94 -6.57 4.44 9.31
C LYS A 94 -5.50 5.52 9.18
N PHE A 95 -4.76 5.56 8.06
CA PHE A 95 -3.73 6.58 7.83
C PHE A 95 -4.30 8.00 7.89
N ILE A 96 -5.44 8.25 7.22
CA ILE A 96 -6.06 9.57 7.18
C ILE A 96 -6.64 9.94 8.56
N CYS A 97 -7.37 9.03 9.20
CA CYS A 97 -7.96 9.28 10.52
C CYS A 97 -6.88 9.55 11.58
N GLU A 98 -5.82 8.74 11.64
CA GLU A 98 -4.76 8.93 12.63
C GLU A 98 -3.90 10.16 12.32
N SER A 99 -3.76 10.54 11.05
CA SER A 99 -3.14 11.81 10.67
C SER A 99 -3.97 13.01 11.15
N ALA A 100 -5.28 12.97 10.94
CA ALA A 100 -6.20 14.02 11.40
C ALA A 100 -6.22 14.13 12.93
N LEU A 101 -6.25 13.00 13.64
CA LEU A 101 -6.21 12.98 15.10
C LEU A 101 -4.86 13.44 15.65
N SER A 102 -3.74 13.14 14.97
CA SER A 102 -2.42 13.71 15.32
C SER A 102 -2.46 15.23 15.31
N LEU A 103 -3.02 15.81 14.24
CA LEU A 103 -3.15 17.27 14.07
C LEU A 103 -4.09 17.89 15.11
N ALA A 104 -5.23 17.26 15.35
CA ALA A 104 -6.27 17.80 16.22
C ALA A 104 -5.92 17.70 17.72
N LEU A 105 -5.26 16.63 18.14
CA LEU A 105 -5.11 16.29 19.56
C LEU A 105 -3.68 16.43 20.09
N GLN A 106 -2.67 16.41 19.21
CA GLN A 106 -1.25 16.37 19.60
C GLN A 106 -0.40 17.42 18.88
N SER A 107 -1.00 18.55 18.49
CA SER A 107 -0.35 19.61 17.70
C SER A 107 0.97 20.14 18.28
N ASN A 108 1.09 20.20 19.62
CA ASN A 108 2.29 20.65 20.32
C ASN A 108 3.45 19.64 20.29
N GLU A 109 3.18 18.38 19.97
CA GLU A 109 4.17 17.29 19.88
C GLU A 109 4.65 17.06 18.44
N LEU A 110 4.01 17.71 17.45
CA LEU A 110 4.30 17.47 16.05
C LEU A 110 5.63 18.09 15.63
N PRO A 111 6.45 17.40 14.81
CA PRO A 111 7.68 17.95 14.25
C PRO A 111 7.42 19.10 13.26
N GLY A 112 6.21 19.19 12.71
CA GLY A 112 5.73 20.36 11.97
C GLY A 112 5.52 21.56 12.90
N GLY A 113 4.86 21.38 14.04
CA GLY A 113 4.72 22.40 15.09
C GLY A 113 4.25 23.80 14.62
N PRO A 114 4.27 24.80 15.50
CA PRO A 114 3.90 26.18 15.17
C PRO A 114 5.02 26.98 14.48
N THR A 115 6.26 26.51 14.53
CA THR A 115 7.45 27.22 14.01
C THR A 115 7.89 26.72 12.63
N ARG A 116 7.31 25.61 12.13
CA ARG A 116 7.51 25.10 10.77
C ARG A 116 6.19 25.23 10.02
N GLY A 117 6.26 25.66 8.77
CA GLY A 117 5.08 25.83 7.91
C GLY A 117 5.33 25.32 6.49
N GLY A 118 4.29 25.37 5.66
CA GLY A 118 4.31 24.91 4.27
C GLY A 118 3.58 23.58 4.08
N ILE A 119 3.82 22.94 2.92
CA ILE A 119 3.25 21.63 2.58
C ILE A 119 4.21 20.56 3.09
N LEU A 120 3.88 19.97 4.22
CA LEU A 120 4.69 18.95 4.87
C LEU A 120 4.21 17.54 4.49
N THR A 121 5.15 16.61 4.41
CA THR A 121 4.81 15.19 4.27
C THR A 121 4.47 14.61 5.64
N PRO A 122 3.78 13.47 5.74
CA PRO A 122 3.54 12.83 7.03
C PRO A 122 4.83 12.59 7.83
N ALA A 123 5.93 12.25 7.15
CA ALA A 123 7.22 12.05 7.79
C ALA A 123 7.79 13.31 8.44
N THR A 124 7.67 14.48 7.80
CA THR A 124 8.23 15.74 8.33
C THR A 124 7.26 16.55 9.17
N GLY A 125 5.95 16.35 8.97
CA GLY A 125 4.88 17.07 9.65
C GLY A 125 4.32 16.34 10.87
N LEU A 126 4.21 15.00 10.83
CA LEU A 126 3.59 14.20 11.89
C LEU A 126 4.60 13.31 12.62
N GLY A 127 5.53 12.69 11.89
CA GLY A 127 6.65 11.93 12.43
C GLY A 127 6.22 10.83 13.41
N GLU A 128 6.92 10.74 14.54
CA GLU A 128 6.72 9.67 15.54
C GLU A 128 5.32 9.69 16.15
N VAL A 129 4.66 10.86 16.23
CA VAL A 129 3.28 10.95 16.73
C VAL A 129 2.35 10.08 15.89
N LEU A 130 2.43 10.17 14.55
CA LEU A 130 1.62 9.33 13.68
C LEU A 130 1.99 7.84 13.81
N ILE A 131 3.28 7.52 13.91
CA ILE A 131 3.77 6.15 14.04
C ILE A 131 3.18 5.48 15.29
N GLU A 132 3.24 6.16 16.43
CA GLU A 132 2.73 5.65 17.70
C GLU A 132 1.21 5.48 17.67
N ARG A 133 0.49 6.42 17.05
CA ARG A 133 -0.97 6.28 16.86
C ARG A 133 -1.32 5.09 16.00
N LEU A 134 -0.64 4.89 14.88
CA LEU A 134 -0.87 3.73 14.00
C LEU A 134 -0.59 2.41 14.72
N ARG A 135 0.47 2.32 15.53
CA ARG A 135 0.75 1.14 16.37
C ARG A 135 -0.42 0.81 17.30
N ARG A 136 -1.06 1.82 17.90
CA ARG A 136 -2.25 1.64 18.77
C ARG A 136 -3.48 1.10 18.03
N THR A 137 -3.54 1.23 16.70
CA THR A 137 -4.59 0.61 15.88
C THR A 137 -4.33 -0.86 15.55
N GLY A 138 -3.21 -1.43 16.03
CA GLY A 138 -2.78 -2.79 15.74
C GLY A 138 -1.82 -2.93 14.55
N MET A 139 -1.39 -1.81 13.96
CA MET A 139 -0.45 -1.81 12.84
C MET A 139 0.98 -2.11 13.30
N THR A 140 1.66 -3.00 12.60
CA THR A 140 3.09 -3.29 12.81
C THR A 140 3.94 -2.28 12.04
N LEU A 141 4.77 -1.54 12.77
CA LEU A 141 5.79 -0.64 12.25
C LEU A 141 7.12 -0.95 12.97
N ALA A 142 7.98 -1.72 12.32
CA ALA A 142 9.20 -2.26 12.92
C ALA A 142 10.43 -2.05 12.03
N ILE A 143 11.60 -1.96 12.65
CA ILE A 143 12.90 -1.90 11.98
C ILE A 143 13.79 -3.01 12.55
N SER A 144 14.45 -3.76 11.69
CA SER A 144 15.47 -4.74 12.07
C SER A 144 16.76 -4.53 11.28
N PRO A 145 17.91 -4.96 11.82
CA PRO A 145 19.11 -5.20 10.99
C PRO A 145 18.85 -6.28 9.92
#